data_AF-A0A0K9Q3D8-F1
#
_entry.id   AF-A0A0K9Q3D8-F1
#
_cell.length_a   1.000
_cell.length_b   1.000
_cell.length_c   1.000
_cell.angle_alpha   90.00
_cell.angle_beta   90.00
_cell.angle_gamma   90.00
#
_symmetry.space_group_name_H-M   'P 1'
#
loop_
_entity.id
_entity.type
_entity.pdbx_description
1 polymer ?
#
loop_
_entity_poly.entity_id
_entity_poly.type
_entity_poly.pdbx_seq_one_letter_code
_entity_poly.pdbx_strand_id
1 'polypeptide(L)'
;MIDFGLVVDQESKKDSFDDGSDTDDESSDTDDETTDFWKEQCLKLQMTLAPTNNFEALVLNVTKTEISNFFSKTRGYSCSCPSPRTSMISERKECRKCLLRVLVGVLRQAGLNCGLCISNRRRSGEHWYLDVVSYQSKNPNNKPPMRVIIELSLRDEFEIARANEGYKKLIDILPYMFVGNPTKLEKVIKVICKGTKKCFKENKMYIGPWRKNKYMQAKLLNPYYERA
;
A
#
# COMPACT_ATOMS: atom_id res chain seq x y z
N MET A 1 -28.46 -24.88 -18.16
CA MET A 1 -27.56 -25.16 -17.02
C MET A 1 -26.25 -25.64 -17.60
N ILE A 2 -25.23 -24.78 -17.61
CA ILE A 2 -23.90 -25.15 -18.09
C ILE A 2 -22.96 -24.91 -16.90
N ASP A 3 -22.48 -26.04 -16.40
CA ASP A 3 -21.43 -26.19 -15.41
C ASP A 3 -20.12 -25.67 -16.04
N PHE A 4 -19.47 -24.71 -15.38
CA PHE A 4 -18.12 -24.27 -15.73
C PHE A 4 -17.22 -24.64 -14.55
N GLY A 5 -16.50 -25.74 -14.77
CA GLY A 5 -15.68 -26.43 -13.80
C GLY A 5 -14.66 -25.53 -13.12
N LEU A 6 -14.56 -25.77 -11.80
CA LEU A 6 -13.41 -25.46 -10.95
C LEU A 6 -12.13 -26.02 -11.56
N VAL A 7 -11.24 -25.14 -12.02
CA VAL A 7 -9.81 -25.46 -12.11
C VAL A 7 -9.15 -24.78 -10.92
N VAL A 8 -8.91 -25.59 -9.88
CA VAL A 8 -8.12 -25.20 -8.72
C VAL A 8 -6.69 -25.64 -9.00
N ASP A 9 -5.82 -24.71 -9.37
CA ASP A 9 -4.38 -24.97 -9.35
C ASP A 9 -3.92 -24.99 -7.88
N GLN A 10 -3.87 -26.20 -7.32
CA GLN A 10 -3.20 -26.50 -6.06
C GLN A 10 -1.70 -26.72 -6.33
N GLU A 11 -0.90 -25.65 -6.37
CA GLU A 11 0.52 -25.81 -6.09
C GLU A 11 0.75 -25.81 -4.58
N SER A 12 0.90 -27.02 -4.04
CA SER A 12 1.27 -27.29 -2.66
C SER A 12 2.75 -27.03 -2.42
N LYS A 13 3.14 -25.76 -2.21
CA LYS A 13 4.45 -25.43 -1.66
C LYS A 13 4.41 -25.51 -0.13
N LYS A 14 5.05 -26.55 0.42
CA LYS A 14 5.44 -26.60 1.85
C LYS A 14 6.47 -25.50 2.08
N ASP A 15 6.02 -24.32 2.49
CA ASP A 15 6.92 -23.28 2.99
C ASP A 15 7.26 -23.61 4.45
N SER A 16 8.44 -24.20 4.65
CA SER A 16 9.13 -24.20 5.93
C SER A 16 9.27 -22.76 6.42
N PHE A 17 8.86 -22.51 7.66
CA PHE A 17 9.20 -21.30 8.39
C PHE A 17 10.72 -21.31 8.62
N ASP A 18 11.45 -20.84 7.62
CA ASP A 18 12.87 -20.49 7.74
C ASP A 18 12.94 -19.15 8.46
N ASP A 19 13.16 -19.22 9.78
CA ASP A 19 13.53 -18.08 10.60
C ASP A 19 14.97 -17.70 10.24
N GLY A 20 15.12 -17.04 9.08
CA GLY A 20 16.36 -16.42 8.71
C GLY A 20 16.71 -15.41 9.79
N SER A 21 17.69 -15.77 10.63
CA SER A 21 18.32 -14.87 11.57
C SER A 21 18.90 -13.72 10.78
N ASP A 22 18.22 -12.57 10.82
CA ASP A 22 18.85 -11.30 10.55
C ASP A 22 19.94 -11.16 11.62
N THR A 23 21.18 -11.54 11.29
CA THR A 23 22.32 -11.39 12.19
C THR A 23 22.37 -9.95 12.68
N ASP A 24 22.26 -9.79 13.99
CA ASP A 24 22.40 -8.52 14.67
C ASP A 24 23.86 -8.07 14.57
N ASP A 25 24.17 -7.31 13.51
CA ASP A 25 25.35 -6.45 13.51
C ASP A 25 25.12 -5.38 14.60
N GLU A 26 25.64 -5.67 15.79
CA GLU A 26 25.91 -4.75 16.89
C GLU A 26 27.01 -3.75 16.45
N SER A 27 26.71 -2.94 15.43
CA SER A 27 27.44 -1.72 15.15
C SER A 27 26.96 -0.63 16.11
N SER A 28 27.90 0.02 16.81
CA SER A 28 27.65 1.28 17.50
C SER A 28 27.64 2.39 16.46
N ASP A 29 26.45 2.69 15.91
CA ASP A 29 26.30 3.75 14.92
C ASP A 29 26.61 5.10 15.58
N THR A 30 27.43 5.93 14.92
CA THR A 30 27.71 7.30 15.38
C THR A 30 26.51 8.23 15.11
N ASP A 31 26.48 9.39 15.77
CA ASP A 31 25.42 10.39 15.58
C ASP A 31 25.38 10.93 14.13
N ASP A 32 26.56 11.08 13.50
CA ASP A 32 26.70 11.53 12.11
C ASP A 32 26.18 10.48 11.12
N GLU A 33 26.56 9.21 11.29
CA GLU A 33 26.06 8.09 10.47
C GLU A 33 24.55 7.91 10.60
N THR A 34 24.01 8.11 11.80
CA THR A 34 22.56 8.05 12.05
C THR A 34 21.84 9.19 11.33
N THR A 35 22.39 10.40 11.38
CA THR A 35 21.84 11.55 10.67
C THR A 35 21.85 11.35 9.15
N ASP A 36 22.96 10.83 8.60
CA ASP A 36 23.10 10.59 7.16
C ASP A 36 22.21 9.45 6.67
N PHE A 37 22.01 8.41 7.48
CA PHE A 37 21.03 7.36 7.19
C PHE A 37 19.62 7.93 6.97
N TRP A 38 19.15 8.80 7.87
CA TRP A 38 17.80 9.36 7.76
C TRP A 38 17.65 10.27 6.53
N LYS A 39 18.65 11.09 6.22
CA LYS A 39 18.68 11.90 4.98
C LYS A 39 18.59 11.01 3.74
N GLU A 40 19.39 9.95 3.70
CA GLU A 40 19.42 9.00 2.59
C GLU A 40 18.06 8.32 2.39
N GLN A 41 17.43 7.82 3.46
CA GLN A 41 16.11 7.19 3.37
C GLN A 41 15.03 8.18 2.93
N CYS A 42 15.05 9.42 3.44
CA CYS A 42 14.11 10.47 3.03
C CYS A 42 14.23 10.79 1.55
N LEU A 43 15.45 10.97 1.03
CA LEU A 43 15.71 11.21 -0.39
C LEU A 43 15.24 10.03 -1.25
N LYS A 44 15.56 8.79 -0.86
CA LYS A 44 15.11 7.58 -1.55
C LYS A 44 13.59 7.49 -1.62
N LEU A 45 12.90 7.82 -0.51
CA LEU A 45 11.45 7.79 -0.46
C LEU A 45 10.84 8.86 -1.38
N GLN A 46 11.32 10.10 -1.32
CA GLN A 46 10.87 11.20 -2.18
C GLN A 46 11.04 10.86 -3.67
N MET A 47 12.21 10.36 -4.07
CA MET A 47 12.47 9.95 -5.45
C MET A 47 11.57 8.80 -5.91
N THR A 48 11.23 7.88 -5.01
CA THR A 48 10.36 6.74 -5.31
C THR A 48 8.90 7.15 -5.49
N LEU A 49 8.43 8.15 -4.73
CA LEU A 49 7.03 8.60 -4.75
C LEU A 49 6.67 9.46 -5.98
N ALA A 50 7.65 10.05 -6.66
CA ALA A 50 7.40 10.85 -7.86
C ALA A 50 6.71 10.01 -8.96
N PRO A 51 5.65 10.52 -9.64
CA PRO A 51 4.98 9.77 -10.71
C PRO A 51 5.96 9.31 -11.79
N THR A 52 5.87 8.03 -12.18
CA THR A 52 6.83 7.43 -13.13
C THR A 52 6.38 7.50 -14.57
N ASN A 53 5.08 7.72 -14.81
CA ASN A 53 4.49 7.75 -16.15
C ASN A 53 3.19 8.56 -16.15
N ASN A 54 2.72 8.92 -17.35
CA ASN A 54 1.52 9.73 -17.52
C ASN A 54 0.24 9.05 -17.03
N PHE A 55 0.17 7.72 -17.08
CA PHE A 55 -1.01 6.98 -16.61
C PHE A 55 -1.13 7.04 -15.09
N GLU A 56 -0.02 6.91 -14.37
CA GLU A 56 0.03 7.09 -12.92
C GLU A 56 -0.37 8.52 -12.52
N ALA A 57 0.16 9.53 -13.23
CA ALA A 57 -0.21 10.93 -13.00
C ALA A 57 -1.70 11.20 -13.27
N LEU A 58 -2.26 10.63 -14.35
CA LEU A 58 -3.68 10.68 -14.66
C LEU A 58 -4.53 10.08 -13.54
N VAL A 59 -4.21 8.84 -13.12
CA VAL A 59 -4.94 8.15 -12.05
C VAL A 59 -4.87 8.95 -10.76
N LEU A 60 -3.72 9.50 -10.40
CA LEU A 60 -3.55 10.34 -9.22
C LEU A 60 -4.44 11.59 -9.26
N ASN A 61 -4.44 12.32 -10.38
CA ASN A 61 -5.19 13.57 -10.52
C ASN A 61 -6.70 13.33 -10.56
N VAL A 62 -7.15 12.32 -11.31
CA VAL A 62 -8.56 11.93 -11.36
C VAL A 62 -9.03 11.49 -9.98
N THR A 63 -8.27 10.62 -9.31
CA THR A 63 -8.65 10.12 -7.98
C THR A 63 -8.72 11.24 -6.95
N LYS A 64 -7.75 12.16 -6.91
CA LYS A 64 -7.79 13.33 -6.02
C LYS A 64 -9.01 14.22 -6.26
N THR A 65 -9.32 14.49 -7.53
CA THR A 65 -10.44 15.33 -7.94
C THR A 65 -11.76 14.70 -7.54
N GLU A 66 -11.94 13.42 -7.87
CA GLU A 66 -13.17 12.69 -7.59
C GLU A 66 -13.41 12.44 -6.11
N ILE A 67 -12.37 12.14 -5.33
CA ILE A 67 -12.48 12.04 -3.87
C ILE A 67 -12.91 13.38 -3.27
N SER A 68 -12.30 14.49 -3.71
CA SER A 68 -12.66 15.83 -3.21
C SER A 68 -14.10 16.21 -3.57
N ASN A 69 -14.52 15.93 -4.81
CA ASN A 69 -15.90 16.12 -5.27
C ASN A 69 -16.90 15.25 -4.52
N PHE A 70 -16.53 14.01 -4.21
CA PHE A 70 -17.37 13.08 -3.46
C PHE A 70 -17.63 13.62 -2.04
N PHE A 71 -16.58 14.07 -1.34
CA PHE A 71 -16.69 14.58 0.02
C PHE A 71 -17.30 15.99 0.11
N SER A 72 -17.27 16.79 -0.96
CA SER A 72 -17.97 18.07 -0.99
C SER A 72 -19.48 17.91 -1.14
N LYS A 73 -19.92 16.89 -1.90
CA LYS A 73 -21.34 16.59 -2.13
C LYS A 73 -21.96 15.72 -1.03
N THR A 74 -21.16 14.90 -0.35
CA THR A 74 -21.65 13.88 0.58
C THR A 74 -21.22 14.23 2.00
N ARG A 75 -22.19 14.32 2.93
CA ARG A 75 -21.89 14.63 4.35
C ARG A 75 -21.33 13.43 5.14
N GLY A 76 -21.27 12.25 4.53
CA GLY A 76 -20.85 10.98 5.10
C GLY A 76 -21.78 9.88 4.59
N TYR A 77 -21.40 8.62 4.74
CA TYR A 77 -22.29 7.50 4.43
C TYR A 77 -22.34 6.54 5.62
N SER A 78 -23.54 6.13 6.01
CA SER A 78 -23.71 5.16 7.09
C SER A 78 -23.37 3.76 6.57
N CYS A 79 -22.45 3.05 7.22
CA CYS A 79 -22.22 1.64 6.96
C CYS A 79 -22.79 0.77 8.09
N SER A 80 -23.41 -0.36 7.75
CA SER A 80 -23.86 -1.37 8.71
C SER A 80 -22.76 -2.37 9.07
N CYS A 81 -21.48 -1.98 8.98
CA CYS A 81 -20.37 -2.86 9.30
C CYS A 81 -20.30 -3.10 10.82
N PRO A 82 -20.17 -4.36 11.30
CA PRO A 82 -20.13 -4.66 12.73
C PRO A 82 -18.95 -3.99 13.46
N SER A 83 -17.79 -3.92 12.79
CA SER A 83 -16.57 -3.27 13.28
C SER A 83 -15.86 -2.59 12.12
N PRO A 84 -16.23 -1.35 11.74
CA PRO A 84 -15.63 -0.69 10.60
C PRO A 84 -14.17 -0.33 10.93
N ARG A 85 -13.22 -0.88 10.16
CA ARG A 85 -11.87 -0.30 10.09
C ARG A 85 -11.98 1.04 9.41
N THR A 86 -11.70 2.11 10.15
CA THR A 86 -11.82 3.46 9.63
C THR A 86 -10.49 3.97 9.10
N SER A 87 -10.53 4.72 8.02
CA SER A 87 -9.38 5.42 7.43
C SER A 87 -9.65 6.92 7.42
N MET A 88 -8.64 7.73 7.73
CA MET A 88 -8.70 9.19 7.58
C MET A 88 -8.42 9.58 6.13
N ILE A 89 -9.42 10.12 5.44
CA ILE A 89 -9.29 10.61 4.07
C ILE A 89 -10.01 11.94 3.97
N SER A 90 -9.29 12.97 3.49
CA SER A 90 -9.80 14.35 3.46
C SER A 90 -10.39 14.77 4.81
N GLU A 91 -9.65 14.49 5.90
CA GLU A 91 -10.01 14.83 7.30
C GLU A 91 -11.26 14.14 7.86
N ARG A 92 -11.83 13.16 7.14
CA ARG A 92 -13.00 12.40 7.58
C ARG A 92 -12.64 10.97 7.92
N LYS A 93 -13.26 10.46 9.00
CA LYS A 93 -13.13 9.08 9.46
C LYS A 93 -14.23 8.23 8.85
N GLU A 94 -13.90 7.47 7.82
CA GLU A 94 -14.86 6.67 7.05
C GLU A 94 -14.53 5.19 7.11
N CYS A 95 -15.52 4.31 6.99
CA CYS A 95 -15.29 2.86 6.89
C CYS A 95 -14.49 2.54 5.62
N ARG A 96 -13.23 2.14 5.77
CA ARG A 96 -12.30 1.93 4.66
C ARG A 96 -12.88 1.05 3.55
N LYS A 97 -13.44 -0.12 3.92
CA LYS A 97 -13.99 -1.10 2.97
C LYS A 97 -15.17 -0.53 2.17
N CYS A 98 -16.07 0.18 2.84
CA CYS A 98 -17.24 0.76 2.19
C CYS A 98 -16.84 1.95 1.31
N LEU A 99 -15.89 2.77 1.76
CA LEU A 99 -15.37 3.87 0.96
C LEU A 99 -14.74 3.35 -0.33
N LEU A 100 -13.86 2.35 -0.25
CA LEU A 100 -13.24 1.73 -1.42
C LEU A 100 -14.29 1.24 -2.42
N ARG A 101 -15.38 0.60 -1.95
CA ARG A 101 -16.49 0.17 -2.82
C ARG A 101 -17.18 1.33 -3.54
N VAL A 102 -17.46 2.42 -2.82
CA VAL A 102 -18.07 3.61 -3.41
C VAL A 102 -17.12 4.24 -4.44
N LEU A 103 -15.84 4.35 -4.11
CA LEU A 103 -14.83 4.94 -4.98
C LEU A 103 -14.63 4.14 -6.28
N VAL A 104 -14.79 2.81 -6.28
CA VAL A 104 -14.79 2.04 -7.54
C VAL A 104 -15.86 2.58 -8.49
N GLY A 105 -17.08 2.82 -8.02
CA GLY A 105 -18.17 3.36 -8.83
C GLY A 105 -17.85 4.77 -9.36
N VAL A 106 -17.35 5.64 -8.48
CA VAL A 106 -16.96 7.01 -8.84
C VAL A 106 -15.85 7.03 -9.90
N LEU A 107 -14.78 6.26 -9.69
CA LEU A 107 -13.65 6.21 -10.62
C LEU A 107 -14.02 5.55 -11.95
N ARG A 108 -14.92 4.56 -11.95
CA ARG A 108 -15.50 3.99 -13.18
C ARG A 108 -16.31 5.03 -13.95
N GLN A 109 -17.12 5.84 -13.27
CA GLN A 109 -17.87 6.94 -13.91
C GLN A 109 -16.93 8.02 -14.48
N ALA A 110 -15.78 8.25 -13.86
CA ALA A 110 -14.72 9.11 -14.37
C ALA A 110 -13.89 8.49 -15.52
N GLY A 111 -14.24 7.28 -15.98
CA GLY A 111 -13.61 6.62 -17.13
C GLY A 111 -12.38 5.77 -16.80
N LEU A 112 -12.11 5.48 -15.52
CA LEU A 112 -11.03 4.57 -15.14
C LEU A 112 -11.54 3.12 -15.04
N ASN A 113 -10.79 2.17 -15.59
CA ASN A 113 -11.00 0.75 -15.35
C ASN A 113 -10.46 0.38 -13.95
N CYS A 114 -11.25 0.71 -12.94
CA CYS A 114 -10.95 0.49 -11.52
C CYS A 114 -11.68 -0.75 -11.00
N GLY A 115 -11.01 -1.53 -10.16
CA GLY A 115 -11.58 -2.66 -9.44
C GLY A 115 -11.19 -2.66 -7.97
N LEU A 116 -11.97 -3.37 -7.15
CA LEU A 116 -11.64 -3.61 -5.76
C LEU A 116 -10.82 -4.90 -5.65
N CYS A 117 -9.68 -4.83 -4.97
CA CYS A 117 -8.80 -5.97 -4.76
C CYS A 117 -8.62 -6.25 -3.27
N ILE A 118 -8.35 -7.52 -2.97
CA ILE A 118 -8.07 -8.00 -1.62
C ILE A 118 -6.73 -8.71 -1.67
N SER A 119 -5.82 -8.32 -0.79
CA SER A 119 -4.67 -9.14 -0.43
C SER A 119 -4.98 -9.89 0.87
N ASN A 120 -4.72 -11.19 0.87
CA ASN A 120 -4.88 -12.05 2.03
C ASN A 120 -3.75 -13.07 2.03
N ARG A 121 -3.03 -13.09 3.15
CA ARG A 121 -2.25 -14.25 3.56
C ARG A 121 -2.90 -14.77 4.83
N ARG A 122 -3.04 -16.09 5.00
CA ARG A 122 -3.66 -16.77 6.18
C ARG A 122 -3.30 -16.16 7.55
N ARG A 123 -2.17 -15.46 7.66
CA ARG A 123 -1.64 -14.85 8.89
C ARG A 123 -1.46 -13.33 8.84
N SER A 124 -1.70 -12.66 7.70
CA SER A 124 -1.43 -11.23 7.51
C SER A 124 -2.68 -10.34 7.60
N GLY A 125 -3.86 -10.96 7.72
CA GLY A 125 -5.14 -10.27 7.71
C GLY A 125 -5.56 -9.86 6.30
N GLU A 126 -6.85 -9.55 6.15
CA GLU A 126 -7.39 -9.01 4.89
C GLU A 126 -7.01 -7.54 4.75
N HIS A 127 -6.53 -7.17 3.57
CA HIS A 127 -6.24 -5.81 3.18
C HIS A 127 -6.93 -5.47 1.87
N TRP A 128 -7.61 -4.33 1.83
CA TRP A 128 -8.44 -3.89 0.70
C TRP A 128 -7.80 -2.66 0.06
N TYR A 129 -7.65 -2.69 -1.27
CA TYR A 129 -7.06 -1.64 -2.08
C TYR A 129 -7.77 -1.53 -3.42
N LEU A 130 -7.58 -0.43 -4.16
CA LEU A 130 -8.09 -0.31 -5.53
C LEU A 130 -6.99 -0.62 -6.54
N ASP A 131 -7.39 -1.24 -7.63
CA ASP A 131 -6.53 -1.53 -8.77
C ASP A 131 -7.08 -0.87 -10.02
N VAL A 132 -6.23 -0.14 -10.73
CA VAL A 132 -6.58 0.53 -11.98
C VAL A 132 -5.71 0.01 -13.09
N VAL A 133 -6.33 -0.45 -14.16
CA VAL A 133 -5.63 -1.03 -15.31
C VAL A 133 -5.90 -0.21 -16.55
N SER A 134 -4.85 0.17 -17.28
CA SER A 134 -5.03 0.87 -18.55
C SER A 134 -5.80 -0.05 -19.51
N TYR A 135 -6.80 0.48 -20.20
CA TYR A 135 -7.43 -0.27 -21.30
C TYR A 135 -6.35 -0.79 -22.24
N GLN A 136 -6.50 -2.05 -22.69
CA GLN A 136 -5.62 -2.61 -23.71
C GLN A 136 -5.58 -1.61 -24.87
N SER A 137 -4.44 -0.97 -25.07
CA SER A 137 -4.21 -0.30 -26.34
C SER A 137 -4.36 -1.42 -27.37
N LYS A 138 -5.31 -1.28 -28.30
CA LYS A 138 -5.39 -2.10 -29.52
C LYS A 138 -4.16 -1.79 -30.39
N ASN A 139 -2.98 -1.90 -29.80
CA ASN A 139 -1.71 -1.51 -30.37
C ASN A 139 -1.14 -2.74 -31.05
N PRO A 140 -0.67 -2.63 -32.30
CA PRO A 140 0.03 -3.73 -32.98
C PRO A 140 1.30 -4.21 -32.24
N ASN A 141 1.78 -3.48 -31.23
CA ASN A 141 3.06 -3.74 -30.55
C ASN A 141 2.97 -4.59 -29.26
N ASN A 142 1.83 -5.21 -28.95
CA ASN A 142 1.68 -6.24 -27.90
C ASN A 142 2.20 -5.84 -26.50
N LYS A 143 2.12 -4.55 -26.12
CA LYS A 143 2.57 -4.08 -24.80
C LYS A 143 1.58 -4.55 -23.72
N PRO A 144 2.07 -5.06 -22.57
CA PRO A 144 1.20 -5.44 -21.47
C PRO A 144 0.46 -4.22 -20.92
N PRO A 145 -0.76 -4.40 -20.39
CA PRO A 145 -1.52 -3.31 -19.80
C PRO A 145 -0.79 -2.77 -18.56
N MET A 146 -0.80 -1.44 -18.39
CA MET A 146 -0.24 -0.81 -17.21
C MET A 146 -1.18 -0.97 -16.03
N ARG A 147 -0.63 -1.31 -14.87
CA ARG A 147 -1.36 -1.52 -13.61
C ARG A 147 -0.90 -0.52 -12.55
N VAL A 148 -1.86 0.11 -11.88
CA VAL A 148 -1.65 1.10 -10.82
C VAL A 148 -2.51 0.72 -9.61
N ILE A 149 -1.87 0.66 -8.45
CA ILE A 149 -2.52 0.47 -7.15
C ILE A 149 -2.87 1.84 -6.57
N ILE A 150 -4.09 1.98 -6.05
CA ILE A 150 -4.49 3.09 -5.18
C ILE A 150 -4.64 2.53 -3.77
N GLU A 151 -3.77 2.98 -2.88
CA GLU A 151 -3.75 2.61 -1.48
C GLU A 151 -4.12 3.83 -0.64
N LEU A 152 -5.30 3.76 -0.02
CA LEU A 152 -5.78 4.80 0.88
C LEU A 152 -5.10 4.62 2.24
N SER A 153 -4.73 5.69 2.91
CA SER A 153 -4.11 5.66 4.24
C SER A 153 -2.88 4.75 4.36
N LEU A 154 -1.99 4.75 3.34
CA LEU A 154 -0.75 3.97 3.38
C LEU A 154 0.11 4.32 4.60
N ARG A 155 0.09 5.59 5.02
CA ARG A 155 0.82 6.09 6.21
C ARG A 155 0.46 5.32 7.48
N ASP A 156 -0.82 5.09 7.73
CA ASP A 156 -1.36 4.43 8.93
C ASP A 156 -0.77 3.02 9.12
N GLU A 157 -0.42 2.34 8.01
CA GLU A 157 0.21 1.01 8.02
C GLU A 157 1.64 1.01 8.57
N PHE A 158 2.27 2.19 8.68
CA PHE A 158 3.66 2.36 9.13
C PHE A 158 3.82 3.24 10.37
N GLU A 159 2.73 3.75 10.96
CA GLU A 159 2.84 4.56 12.18
C GLU A 159 3.35 3.75 13.37
N ILE A 160 4.33 4.29 14.11
CA ILE A 160 4.85 3.71 15.35
C ILE A 160 4.59 4.70 16.48
N ALA A 161 3.88 4.27 17.52
CA ALA A 161 3.52 5.13 18.66
C ALA A 161 4.74 5.76 19.35
N ARG A 162 5.84 5.01 19.48
CA ARG A 162 7.11 5.46 20.08
C ARG A 162 8.20 5.63 19.02
N ALA A 163 7.89 6.25 17.88
CA ALA A 163 8.88 6.57 16.85
C ALA A 163 9.89 7.64 17.33
N ASN A 164 11.15 7.52 16.90
CA ASN A 164 12.11 8.61 16.99
C ASN A 164 11.89 9.67 15.90
N GLU A 165 12.58 10.81 15.98
CA GLU A 165 12.36 11.94 15.07
C GLU A 165 12.74 11.64 13.62
N GLY A 166 13.81 10.88 13.39
CA GLY A 166 14.21 10.47 12.04
C GLY A 166 13.13 9.64 11.35
N TYR A 167 12.55 8.68 12.08
CA TYR A 167 11.43 7.88 11.57
C TYR A 167 10.17 8.71 11.34
N LYS A 168 9.83 9.63 12.25
CA LYS A 168 8.69 10.54 12.09
C LYS A 168 8.81 11.35 10.79
N LYS A 169 9.97 11.96 10.55
CA LYS A 169 10.27 12.69 9.30
C LYS A 169 10.14 11.81 8.06
N LEU A 170 10.59 10.55 8.13
CA LEU A 170 10.43 9.60 7.02
C LEU A 170 8.97 9.27 6.74
N ILE A 171 8.16 9.00 7.76
CA ILE A 171 6.72 8.74 7.63
C ILE A 171 5.97 9.99 7.16
N ASP A 172 6.43 11.19 7.54
CA ASP A 172 5.83 12.45 7.13
C ASP A 172 5.91 12.73 5.62
N ILE A 173 6.82 12.06 4.92
CA ILE A 173 6.91 12.11 3.45
C ILE A 173 5.83 11.25 2.78
N LEU A 174 5.29 10.24 3.46
CA LEU A 174 4.30 9.35 2.85
C LEU A 174 3.00 10.09 2.55
N PRO A 175 2.45 9.94 1.33
CA PRO A 175 1.15 10.50 1.03
C PRO A 175 0.06 9.73 1.79
N TYR A 176 -0.99 10.43 2.21
CA TYR A 176 -2.19 9.77 2.72
C TYR A 176 -2.81 8.83 1.69
N MET A 177 -2.75 9.18 0.40
CA MET A 177 -3.17 8.31 -0.69
C MET A 177 -1.97 8.03 -1.60
N PHE A 178 -1.56 6.77 -1.63
CA PHE A 178 -0.55 6.31 -2.56
C PHE A 178 -1.20 5.91 -3.88
N VAL A 179 -0.59 6.31 -4.99
CA VAL A 179 -0.91 5.88 -6.34
C VAL A 179 0.38 5.47 -7.00
N GLY A 180 0.48 4.23 -7.47
CA GLY A 180 1.71 3.74 -8.09
C GLY A 180 1.62 2.28 -8.52
N ASN A 181 2.55 1.85 -9.37
CA ASN A 181 2.62 0.44 -9.78
C ASN A 181 3.12 -0.46 -8.61
N PRO A 182 2.94 -1.79 -8.70
CA PRO A 182 3.37 -2.71 -7.65
C PRO A 182 4.86 -2.60 -7.29
N THR A 183 5.74 -2.46 -8.29
CA THR A 183 7.19 -2.32 -8.09
C THR A 183 7.55 -1.05 -7.33
N LYS A 184 6.82 0.05 -7.54
CA LYS A 184 7.00 1.29 -6.78
C LYS A 184 6.60 1.08 -5.34
N LEU A 185 5.44 0.49 -5.08
CA LEU A 185 4.98 0.21 -3.71
C LEU A 185 5.95 -0.72 -2.98
N GLU A 186 6.52 -1.72 -3.65
CA GLU A 186 7.56 -2.58 -3.11
C GLU A 186 8.79 -1.80 -2.62
N LYS A 187 9.27 -0.85 -3.44
CA LYS A 187 10.40 0.02 -3.09
C LYS A 187 10.07 0.92 -1.90
N VAL A 188 8.87 1.50 -1.87
CA VAL A 188 8.38 2.30 -0.73
C VAL A 188 8.40 1.47 0.56
N ILE A 189 7.82 0.26 0.53
CA ILE A 189 7.81 -0.67 1.67
C ILE A 189 9.24 -0.99 2.13
N LYS A 190 10.17 -1.21 1.19
CA LYS A 190 11.57 -1.52 1.50
C LYS A 190 12.27 -0.37 2.21
N VAL A 191 12.11 0.87 1.75
CA VAL A 191 12.70 2.05 2.40
C VAL A 191 12.16 2.23 3.80
N ILE A 192 10.83 2.15 3.99
CA ILE A 192 10.22 2.36 5.30
C ILE A 192 10.60 1.24 6.27
N CYS A 193 10.58 -0.03 5.85
CA CYS A 193 10.97 -1.14 6.73
C CYS A 193 12.44 -1.06 7.18
N LYS A 194 13.33 -0.47 6.38
CA LYS A 194 14.70 -0.15 6.83
C LYS A 194 14.70 0.91 7.93
N GLY A 195 13.96 2.00 7.73
CA GLY A 195 13.74 3.01 8.77
C GLY A 195 13.12 2.42 10.04
N THR A 196 12.16 1.49 9.89
CA THR A 196 11.54 0.78 11.01
C THR A 196 12.58 -0.02 11.78
N LYS A 197 13.44 -0.79 11.10
CA LYS A 197 14.51 -1.57 11.76
C LYS A 197 15.45 -0.65 12.54
N LYS A 198 15.90 0.47 11.95
CA LYS A 198 16.76 1.46 12.62
C LYS A 198 16.07 2.08 13.85
N CYS A 199 14.80 2.51 13.70
CA CYS A 199 14.04 3.10 14.81
C CYS A 199 13.82 2.11 15.97
N PHE A 200 13.53 0.85 15.68
CA PHE A 200 13.37 -0.17 16.71
C PHE A 200 14.71 -0.50 17.40
N LYS A 201 15.83 -0.57 16.66
CA LYS A 201 17.18 -0.75 17.22
C LYS A 201 17.52 0.38 18.19
N GLU A 202 17.38 1.63 17.76
CA GLU A 202 17.68 2.82 18.58
C GLU A 202 16.81 2.92 19.83
N ASN A 203 15.54 2.52 19.73
CA ASN A 203 14.61 2.53 20.85
C ASN A 203 14.64 1.25 21.69
N LYS A 204 15.53 0.30 21.40
CA LYS A 204 15.64 -1.01 22.07
C LYS A 204 14.30 -1.76 22.13
N MET A 205 13.55 -1.74 21.02
CA MET A 205 12.25 -2.39 20.88
C MET A 205 12.35 -3.62 19.98
N TYR A 206 11.58 -4.68 20.30
CA TYR A 206 11.44 -5.85 19.43
C TYR A 206 10.55 -5.55 18.21
N ILE A 207 11.01 -5.90 17.01
CA ILE A 207 10.24 -5.73 15.78
C ILE A 207 9.24 -6.88 15.57
N GLY A 208 7.95 -6.59 15.72
CA GLY A 208 6.88 -7.55 15.45
C GLY A 208 6.89 -8.04 13.99
N PRO A 209 6.48 -9.29 13.71
CA PRO A 209 6.47 -9.85 12.35
C PRO A 209 5.72 -8.98 11.34
N TRP A 210 4.65 -8.29 11.77
CA TRP A 210 3.84 -7.42 10.92
C TRP A 210 4.54 -6.14 10.48
N ARG A 211 5.71 -5.81 11.04
CA ARG A 211 6.52 -4.65 10.64
C ARG A 211 7.71 -5.03 9.76
N LYS A 212 7.99 -6.34 9.59
CA LYS A 212 9.05 -6.84 8.74
C LYS A 212 8.69 -6.68 7.26
N ASN A 213 9.69 -6.43 6.42
CA ASN A 213 9.52 -6.17 4.99
C ASN A 213 8.73 -7.28 4.26
N LYS A 214 9.11 -8.55 4.47
CA LYS A 214 8.42 -9.71 3.86
C LYS A 214 6.93 -9.75 4.21
N TYR A 215 6.57 -9.41 5.44
CA TYR A 215 5.16 -9.37 5.84
C TYR A 215 4.43 -8.21 5.17
N MET A 216 5.01 -7.00 5.18
CA MET A 216 4.37 -5.83 4.60
C MET A 216 4.17 -5.95 3.10
N GLN A 217 5.14 -6.51 2.37
CA GLN A 217 4.97 -6.84 0.96
C GLN A 217 3.84 -7.85 0.75
N ALA A 218 3.81 -8.94 1.51
CA ALA A 218 2.73 -9.91 1.41
C ALA A 218 1.35 -9.32 1.73
N LYS A 219 1.27 -8.41 2.71
CA LYS A 219 0.04 -7.72 3.08
C LYS A 219 -0.43 -6.75 2.01
N LEU A 220 0.46 -6.01 1.37
CA LEU A 220 0.09 -4.88 0.50
C LEU A 220 0.16 -5.18 -1.01
N LEU A 221 0.90 -6.21 -1.44
CA LEU A 221 1.16 -6.46 -2.86
C LEU A 221 0.55 -7.76 -3.40
N ASN A 222 0.29 -8.77 -2.56
CA ASN A 222 -0.11 -10.09 -3.04
C ASN A 222 -1.64 -10.19 -3.13
N PRO A 223 -2.25 -10.07 -4.33
CA PRO A 223 -3.69 -10.30 -4.46
C PRO A 223 -4.04 -11.74 -4.09
N TYR A 224 -5.12 -11.91 -3.33
CA TYR A 224 -5.72 -13.21 -3.01
C TYR A 224 -6.95 -13.49 -3.89
N TYR A 225 -7.64 -12.43 -4.32
CA TYR A 225 -8.73 -12.48 -5.30
C TYR A 225 -8.62 -11.29 -6.27
N GLU A 226 -8.91 -11.52 -7.56
CA GLU A 226 -8.99 -10.48 -8.59
C GLU A 226 -10.44 -10.11 -8.92
N ARG A 227 -10.69 -8.79 -8.98
CA ARG A 227 -11.81 -8.00 -9.54
C ARG A 227 -13.26 -8.48 -9.35
N ALA A 228 -14.02 -7.68 -8.57
CA ALA A 228 -15.44 -7.38 -8.81
C ALA A 228 -15.59 -5.92 -9.30
#